data_AF-F7DME2-F1
#
_entry.id   AF-F7DME2-F1
#
_cell.length_a   1.000
_cell.length_b   1.000
_cell.length_c   1.000
_cell.angle_alpha   90.00
_cell.angle_beta   90.00
_cell.angle_gamma   90.00
#
_symmetry.space_group_name_H-M   'P 1'
#
loop_
_entity.id
_entity.type
_entity.pdbx_description
1 polymer ?
#
loop_
_entity_poly.entity_id
_entity_poly.type
_entity_poly.pdbx_seq_one_letter_code
_entity_poly.pdbx_strand_id
1 'polypeptide(L)'
;MRVYIFLCLICWARSENKRPCLEFSHLSVKDSFKDLFIPKTETFLIMYTRSNLNCAEPLFEQNYSLNVNFNVSKKTVWLIHGYRPTGSPPAWLQNFLRVLLKQDNMNIIVVDWNRGATTFIYDRAVKNTRKVAESLSESIQSLLKHGASLDNFHFIGVSLGAHISGFVGKKFQGQLGRITGLDPAGPKFSGKPSSGRLDYTDAKFVDVIHSDTDGLGIKEPLGHIDFYPNGGKKQPGCPKSIFSGIDFIKCDHQRAVYLFMATLETNCNFISFPCNSYKDYKTGSCVDCDNFKTKSCPRLGYQAELWKDVLKEKTAGRFQTSVFLDTTGANPFCTYYFVLSITSLDETMKDGYITFKLFNQIGVVEKARLYKKNKSFYKLQEAKILAQFFNDVVNISSIHLAYFQSSHQRCSTCEYIIQCLMLKSLTYPERPPLCMYNFVLKESKEVFLNPSACITKKI
;
A
#
# COMPACT_ATOMS: atom_id res chain seq x y z
N MET A 1 26.53 76.79 -28.72
CA MET A 1 26.22 75.90 -27.58
C MET A 1 25.08 74.98 -28.01
N ARG A 2 25.38 73.73 -28.42
CA ARG A 2 24.37 72.76 -28.87
C ARG A 2 23.91 71.93 -27.66
N VAL A 3 22.66 72.09 -27.27
CA VAL A 3 22.04 71.31 -26.18
C VAL A 3 21.46 70.03 -26.78
N TYR A 4 22.05 68.89 -26.43
CA TYR A 4 21.50 67.56 -26.74
C TYR A 4 20.50 67.19 -25.64
N ILE A 5 19.21 67.13 -25.98
CA ILE A 5 18.18 66.59 -25.10
C ILE A 5 18.24 65.07 -25.24
N PHE A 6 18.79 64.39 -24.23
CA PHE A 6 18.68 62.95 -24.07
C PHE A 6 17.23 62.61 -23.68
N LEU A 7 16.46 62.10 -24.64
CA LEU A 7 15.19 61.42 -24.39
C LEU A 7 15.50 60.06 -23.76
N CYS A 8 15.38 59.97 -22.43
CA CYS A 8 15.32 58.69 -21.72
C CYS A 8 14.04 57.93 -22.15
N LEU A 9 14.19 57.01 -23.09
CA LEU A 9 13.22 55.94 -23.31
C LEU A 9 13.28 54.99 -22.11
N ILE A 10 12.49 55.30 -21.08
CA ILE A 10 12.13 54.33 -20.06
C ILE A 10 11.22 53.31 -20.76
N CYS A 11 11.82 52.25 -21.29
CA CYS A 11 11.07 51.04 -21.59
C CYS A 11 10.46 50.56 -20.26
N TRP A 12 9.17 50.83 -20.08
CA TRP A 12 8.33 50.09 -19.15
C TRP A 12 8.47 48.61 -19.49
N ALA A 13 9.31 47.90 -18.74
CA ALA A 13 9.20 46.46 -18.64
C ALA A 13 7.81 46.18 -18.10
N ARG A 14 6.91 45.78 -19.00
CA ARG A 14 5.58 45.29 -18.68
C ARG A 14 5.82 44.10 -17.76
N SER A 15 5.63 44.28 -16.45
CA SER A 15 5.62 43.20 -15.48
C SER A 15 4.68 42.15 -16.03
N GLU A 16 5.20 40.99 -16.45
CA GLU A 16 4.38 39.84 -16.76
C GLU A 16 3.51 39.59 -15.53
N ASN A 17 2.21 39.83 -15.64
CA ASN A 17 1.24 39.42 -14.64
C ASN A 17 1.29 37.89 -14.57
N LYS A 18 2.25 37.34 -13.82
CA LYS A 18 2.32 35.91 -13.54
C LYS A 18 1.02 35.54 -12.86
N ARG A 19 0.25 34.68 -13.53
CA ARG A 19 -0.99 34.12 -13.00
C ARG A 19 -0.72 33.56 -11.60
N PRO A 20 -1.59 33.81 -10.61
CA PRO A 20 -1.43 33.22 -9.29
C PRO A 20 -1.48 31.70 -9.39
N CYS A 21 -0.58 31.03 -8.66
CA CYS A 21 -0.52 29.58 -8.60
C CYS A 21 -1.85 29.02 -8.10
N LEU A 22 -2.34 27.95 -8.72
CA LEU A 22 -3.53 27.27 -8.25
C LEU A 22 -3.17 26.42 -7.03
N GLU A 23 -3.91 26.58 -5.95
CA GLU A 23 -3.71 25.84 -4.71
C GLU A 23 -4.93 25.00 -4.36
N PHE A 24 -4.70 23.94 -3.59
CA PHE A 24 -5.79 23.15 -3.02
C PHE A 24 -6.65 24.03 -2.12
N SER A 25 -7.97 23.97 -2.28
CA SER A 25 -8.89 24.80 -1.53
C SER A 25 -8.75 24.59 -0.02
N HIS A 26 -8.51 25.70 0.68
CA HIS A 26 -8.36 25.71 2.13
C HIS A 26 -9.68 26.15 2.78
N LEU A 27 -10.53 25.17 3.08
CA LEU A 27 -11.79 25.39 3.78
C LEU A 27 -11.62 25.14 5.28
N SER A 28 -12.63 25.53 6.05
CA SER A 28 -12.64 25.43 7.50
C SER A 28 -13.89 24.72 8.01
N VAL A 29 -13.93 24.48 9.32
CA VAL A 29 -15.12 23.97 10.00
C VAL A 29 -16.34 24.89 9.79
N LYS A 30 -16.14 26.21 9.60
CA LYS A 30 -17.24 27.16 9.31
C LYS A 30 -17.91 26.83 7.97
N ASP A 31 -17.16 26.32 7.00
CA ASP A 31 -17.70 25.92 5.70
C ASP A 31 -18.57 24.68 5.83
N SER A 32 -18.23 23.74 6.72
CA SER A 32 -19.11 22.60 7.04
C SER A 32 -20.43 23.04 7.68
N PHE A 33 -20.42 24.06 8.54
CA PHE A 33 -21.65 24.66 9.06
C PHE A 33 -22.46 25.37 7.97
N LYS A 34 -21.79 26.13 7.09
CA LYS A 34 -22.45 26.80 5.97
C LYS A 34 -23.09 25.81 5.01
N ASP A 35 -22.41 24.70 4.73
CA ASP A 35 -22.91 23.62 3.87
C ASP A 35 -24.25 23.07 4.37
N LEU A 36 -24.51 23.02 5.68
CA LEU A 36 -25.79 22.55 6.25
C LEU A 36 -27.00 23.25 5.63
N PHE A 37 -26.87 24.56 5.38
CA PHE A 37 -27.95 25.42 4.87
C PHE A 37 -27.82 25.72 3.37
N ILE A 38 -26.59 25.84 2.86
CA ILE A 38 -26.32 26.22 1.47
C ILE A 38 -25.32 25.22 0.89
N PRO A 39 -25.78 24.01 0.52
CA PRO A 39 -24.90 22.98 0.01
C PRO A 39 -24.34 23.39 -1.35
N LYS A 40 -23.03 23.22 -1.51
CA LYS A 40 -22.34 23.45 -2.79
C LYS A 40 -21.59 22.19 -3.20
N THR A 41 -21.26 22.09 -4.47
CA THR A 41 -20.39 21.03 -4.98
C THR A 41 -19.66 21.60 -6.18
N GLU A 42 -18.36 21.78 -6.02
CA GLU A 42 -17.47 22.29 -7.06
C GLU A 42 -16.25 21.36 -7.09
N THR A 43 -15.65 21.20 -8.28
CA THR A 43 -14.48 20.36 -8.48
C THR A 43 -13.46 21.15 -9.28
N PHE A 44 -12.24 21.26 -8.74
CA PHE A 44 -11.10 21.89 -9.39
C PHE A 44 -10.09 20.81 -9.80
N LEU A 45 -9.59 20.91 -11.02
CA LEU A 45 -8.58 20.01 -11.57
C LEU A 45 -7.24 20.71 -11.57
N ILE A 46 -6.44 20.43 -10.54
CA ILE A 46 -5.17 21.10 -10.27
C ILE A 46 -4.05 20.23 -10.85
N MET A 47 -3.37 20.74 -11.88
CA MET A 47 -2.34 20.03 -12.62
C MET A 47 -0.94 20.35 -12.10
N TYR A 48 -0.19 19.28 -11.83
CA TYR A 48 1.22 19.28 -11.52
C TYR A 48 2.00 18.43 -12.53
N THR A 49 3.22 18.86 -12.79
CA THR A 49 4.23 18.22 -13.62
C THR A 49 5.60 18.49 -12.98
N ARG A 50 6.67 17.92 -13.52
CA ARG A 50 8.03 18.22 -13.03
C ARG A 50 8.42 19.69 -13.16
N SER A 51 7.85 20.44 -14.11
CA SER A 51 8.21 21.84 -14.36
C SER A 51 7.47 22.84 -13.46
N ASN A 52 6.35 22.46 -12.84
CA ASN A 52 5.49 23.39 -12.08
C ASN A 52 5.13 22.89 -10.67
N LEU A 53 6.00 22.08 -10.06
CA LEU A 53 5.76 21.47 -8.74
C LEU A 53 5.36 22.47 -7.64
N ASN A 54 5.95 23.67 -7.65
CA ASN A 54 5.70 24.70 -6.63
C ASN A 54 4.62 25.72 -7.04
N CYS A 55 4.10 25.64 -8.27
CA CYS A 55 3.11 26.57 -8.78
C CYS A 55 2.16 25.83 -9.71
N ALA A 56 1.11 25.24 -9.15
CA ALA A 56 0.18 24.43 -9.93
C ALA A 56 -0.63 25.28 -10.90
N GLU A 57 -1.10 24.64 -11.96
CA GLU A 57 -1.91 25.27 -12.99
C GLU A 57 -3.23 24.51 -13.13
N PRO A 58 -4.32 25.12 -13.62
CA PRO A 58 -5.52 24.35 -13.92
C PRO A 58 -5.29 23.45 -15.14
N LEU A 59 -5.96 22.30 -15.17
CA LEU A 59 -5.94 21.40 -16.34
C LEU A 59 -6.52 22.06 -17.60
N PHE A 60 -7.58 22.84 -17.45
CA PHE A 60 -8.20 23.60 -18.53
C PHE A 60 -8.09 25.09 -18.23
N GLU A 61 -7.83 25.86 -19.28
CA GLU A 61 -7.84 27.31 -19.24
C GLU A 61 -9.26 27.88 -19.07
N GLN A 62 -9.38 29.18 -18.76
CA GLN A 62 -10.69 29.82 -18.57
C GLN A 62 -11.60 29.74 -19.79
N ASN A 63 -11.02 29.63 -20.99
CA ASN A 63 -11.72 29.41 -22.26
C ASN A 63 -11.98 27.92 -22.56
N TYR A 64 -11.81 27.04 -21.57
CA TYR A 64 -11.95 25.58 -21.67
C TYR A 64 -10.94 24.87 -22.60
N SER A 65 -9.93 25.59 -23.09
CA SER A 65 -8.83 24.95 -23.84
C SER A 65 -7.94 24.14 -22.89
N LEU A 66 -7.36 23.06 -23.40
CA LEU A 66 -6.42 22.25 -22.65
C LEU A 66 -5.15 23.07 -22.33
N ASN A 67 -4.69 23.01 -21.09
CA ASN A 67 -3.46 23.67 -20.70
C ASN A 67 -2.28 23.15 -21.54
N VAL A 68 -1.48 24.07 -22.09
CA VAL A 68 -0.35 23.80 -22.99
C VAL A 68 0.75 22.92 -22.37
N ASN A 69 0.84 22.91 -21.04
CA ASN A 69 1.79 22.08 -20.29
C ASN A 69 1.30 20.64 -20.09
N PHE A 70 0.03 20.34 -20.39
CA PHE A 70 -0.47 18.98 -20.37
C PHE A 70 0.02 18.20 -21.59
N ASN A 71 0.66 17.06 -21.36
CA ASN A 71 1.14 16.20 -22.44
C ASN A 71 0.28 14.93 -22.53
N VAL A 72 -0.51 14.83 -23.61
CA VAL A 72 -1.47 13.73 -23.85
C VAL A 72 -0.82 12.35 -23.98
N SER A 73 0.46 12.29 -24.35
CA SER A 73 1.20 11.04 -24.51
C SER A 73 1.80 10.52 -23.20
N LYS A 74 1.85 11.34 -22.14
CA LYS A 74 2.38 10.94 -20.83
C LYS A 74 1.33 10.21 -19.99
N LYS A 75 1.82 9.36 -19.07
CA LYS A 75 1.00 8.82 -17.98
C LYS A 75 0.36 9.98 -17.22
N THR A 76 -0.93 9.86 -16.92
CA THR A 76 -1.68 10.86 -16.16
C THR A 76 -2.24 10.22 -14.89
N VAL A 77 -1.76 10.69 -13.73
CA VAL A 77 -2.23 10.23 -12.43
C VAL A 77 -3.34 11.15 -11.93
N TRP A 78 -4.51 10.60 -11.63
CA TRP A 78 -5.64 11.33 -11.04
C TRP A 78 -5.67 11.05 -9.54
N LEU A 79 -5.27 12.02 -8.72
CA LEU A 79 -5.18 11.89 -7.27
C LEU A 79 -6.45 12.46 -6.62
N ILE A 80 -7.28 11.60 -6.04
CA ILE A 80 -8.62 11.96 -5.55
C ILE A 80 -8.69 11.74 -4.04
N HIS A 81 -8.94 12.81 -3.29
CA HIS A 81 -9.06 12.73 -1.83
C HIS A 81 -10.45 12.23 -1.38
N GLY A 82 -10.59 12.00 -0.07
CA GLY A 82 -11.82 11.54 0.57
C GLY A 82 -12.63 12.63 1.29
N TYR A 83 -13.43 12.19 2.26
CA TYR A 83 -14.24 13.05 3.14
C TYR A 83 -13.39 14.03 3.96
N ARG A 84 -13.85 15.28 4.11
CA ARG A 84 -13.09 16.35 4.80
C ARG A 84 -14.00 17.22 5.68
N PRO A 85 -14.51 16.72 6.82
CA PRO A 85 -15.45 17.48 7.65
C PRO A 85 -14.89 18.79 8.22
N THR A 86 -13.56 18.98 8.19
CA THR A 86 -12.88 20.22 8.62
C THR A 86 -12.44 21.09 7.46
N GLY A 87 -12.56 20.63 6.22
CA GLY A 87 -12.15 21.36 5.01
C GLY A 87 -10.64 21.52 4.80
N SER A 88 -9.82 20.99 5.71
CA SER A 88 -8.36 21.16 5.62
C SER A 88 -7.74 20.32 4.49
N PRO A 89 -6.70 20.84 3.81
CA PRO A 89 -5.97 20.09 2.81
C PRO A 89 -5.38 18.76 3.35
N PRO A 90 -5.20 17.74 2.50
CA PRO A 90 -4.50 16.52 2.92
C PRO A 90 -3.06 16.82 3.32
N ALA A 91 -2.68 16.48 4.56
CA ALA A 91 -1.31 16.67 5.04
C ALA A 91 -0.25 15.93 4.20
N TRP A 92 -0.64 14.78 3.62
CA TRP A 92 0.22 13.98 2.76
C TRP A 92 0.36 14.51 1.32
N LEU A 93 -0.46 15.47 0.88
CA LEU A 93 -0.59 15.84 -0.53
C LEU A 93 0.73 16.26 -1.17
N GLN A 94 1.44 17.20 -0.53
CA GLN A 94 2.69 17.74 -1.08
C GLN A 94 3.78 16.68 -1.18
N ASN A 95 3.87 15.78 -0.19
CA ASN A 95 4.81 14.67 -0.28
C ASN A 95 4.42 13.69 -1.40
N PHE A 96 3.12 13.35 -1.51
CA PHE A 96 2.61 12.45 -2.54
C PHE A 96 2.95 12.97 -3.96
N LEU A 97 2.75 14.26 -4.21
CA LEU A 97 3.12 14.88 -5.48
C LEU A 97 4.61 14.73 -5.80
N ARG A 98 5.47 15.00 -4.81
CA ARG A 98 6.93 14.88 -4.96
C ARG A 98 7.35 13.46 -5.31
N VAL A 99 6.82 12.44 -4.62
CA VAL A 99 7.24 11.05 -4.83
C VAL A 99 6.80 10.52 -6.19
N LEU A 100 5.60 10.88 -6.64
CA LEU A 100 5.11 10.50 -7.96
C LEU A 100 5.94 11.14 -9.07
N LEU A 101 6.22 12.45 -8.99
CA LEU A 101 7.01 13.14 -9.99
C LEU A 101 8.48 12.72 -9.99
N LYS A 102 9.00 12.27 -8.85
CA LYS A 102 10.33 11.63 -8.77
C LYS A 102 10.34 10.30 -9.52
N GLN A 103 9.27 9.52 -9.42
CA GLN A 103 9.17 8.19 -10.04
C GLN A 103 9.16 8.24 -11.57
N ASP A 104 8.37 9.13 -12.17
CA ASP A 104 8.24 9.20 -13.63
C ASP A 104 7.91 10.63 -14.10
N ASN A 105 8.15 10.91 -15.37
CA ASN A 105 7.74 12.15 -16.02
C ASN A 105 6.27 12.03 -16.45
N MET A 106 5.37 12.38 -15.54
CA MET A 106 3.92 12.22 -15.69
C MET A 106 3.18 13.56 -15.55
N ASN A 107 1.91 13.58 -15.97
CA ASN A 107 0.96 14.59 -15.52
C ASN A 107 0.32 14.09 -14.22
N ILE A 108 0.15 14.96 -13.21
CA ILE A 108 -0.63 14.65 -12.01
C ILE A 108 -1.78 15.64 -11.92
N ILE A 109 -3.00 15.13 -11.86
CA ILE A 109 -4.22 15.92 -11.67
C ILE A 109 -4.73 15.65 -10.26
N VAL A 110 -4.58 16.62 -9.37
CA VAL A 110 -5.23 16.61 -8.07
C VAL A 110 -6.67 17.04 -8.26
N VAL A 111 -7.60 16.13 -7.93
CA VAL A 111 -9.03 16.40 -7.95
C VAL A 111 -9.42 17.01 -6.61
N ASP A 112 -9.50 18.33 -6.58
CA ASP A 112 -9.99 19.07 -5.43
C ASP A 112 -11.52 19.20 -5.52
N TRP A 113 -12.22 18.29 -4.83
CA TRP A 113 -13.66 18.34 -4.65
C TRP A 113 -14.03 18.73 -3.21
N ASN A 114 -13.15 19.47 -2.51
CA ASN A 114 -13.30 19.80 -1.11
C ASN A 114 -14.60 20.57 -0.83
N ARG A 115 -15.09 21.36 -1.80
CA ARG A 115 -16.39 22.04 -1.76
C ARG A 115 -17.61 21.11 -1.87
N GLY A 116 -17.43 19.81 -2.06
CA GLY A 116 -18.46 18.78 -1.87
C GLY A 116 -18.12 17.74 -0.79
N ALA A 117 -16.88 17.74 -0.28
CA ALA A 117 -16.39 16.86 0.77
C ALA A 117 -16.43 17.49 2.17
N THR A 118 -16.49 18.82 2.24
CA THR A 118 -16.54 19.62 3.47
C THR A 118 -17.96 19.77 3.95
N THR A 119 -18.38 18.82 4.77
CA THR A 119 -19.72 18.77 5.34
C THR A 119 -19.69 17.96 6.62
N PHE A 120 -20.65 18.18 7.52
CA PHE A 120 -20.90 17.26 8.65
C PHE A 120 -21.86 16.13 8.28
N ILE A 121 -22.57 16.24 7.16
CA ILE A 121 -23.55 15.25 6.73
C ILE A 121 -22.84 14.25 5.82
N TYR A 122 -22.34 13.16 6.39
CA TYR A 122 -21.60 12.15 5.63
C TYR A 122 -22.36 11.63 4.41
N ASP A 123 -23.66 11.38 4.54
CA ASP A 123 -24.53 10.92 3.44
C ASP A 123 -24.55 11.90 2.25
N ARG A 124 -24.34 13.20 2.50
CA ARG A 124 -24.22 14.22 1.47
C ARG A 124 -22.90 14.07 0.71
N ALA A 125 -21.78 13.92 1.43
CA ALA A 125 -20.48 13.65 0.81
C ALA A 125 -20.52 12.36 -0.03
N VAL A 126 -21.16 11.30 0.48
CA VAL A 126 -21.39 10.05 -0.26
C VAL A 126 -22.17 10.29 -1.55
N LYS A 127 -23.29 11.03 -1.51
CA LYS A 127 -24.07 11.36 -2.71
C LYS A 127 -23.26 12.20 -3.72
N ASN A 128 -22.44 13.12 -3.22
CA ASN A 128 -21.60 13.98 -4.05
C ASN A 128 -20.54 13.20 -4.84
N THR A 129 -20.10 12.03 -4.37
CA THR A 129 -19.13 11.19 -5.11
C THR A 129 -19.57 10.90 -6.56
N ARG A 130 -20.85 10.65 -6.79
CA ARG A 130 -21.40 10.42 -8.14
C ARG A 130 -21.38 11.67 -9.00
N LYS A 131 -21.68 12.84 -8.41
CA LYS A 131 -21.63 14.14 -9.10
C LYS A 131 -20.20 14.50 -9.52
N VAL A 132 -19.25 14.27 -8.62
CA VAL A 132 -17.82 14.47 -8.93
C VAL A 132 -17.40 13.54 -10.07
N ALA A 133 -17.77 12.26 -10.00
CA ALA A 133 -17.46 11.31 -11.08
C ALA A 133 -18.06 11.69 -12.44
N GLU A 134 -19.26 12.29 -12.48
CA GLU A 134 -19.86 12.86 -13.70
C GLU A 134 -18.97 13.96 -14.27
N SER A 135 -18.64 14.97 -13.46
CA SER A 135 -17.81 16.10 -13.87
C SER A 135 -16.41 15.67 -14.33
N LEU A 136 -15.80 14.69 -13.64
CA LEU A 136 -14.53 14.10 -14.08
C LEU A 136 -14.65 13.40 -15.43
N SER A 137 -15.78 12.73 -15.69
CA SER A 137 -15.99 12.01 -16.94
C SER A 137 -16.15 12.96 -18.13
N GLU A 138 -16.81 14.10 -17.96
CA GLU A 138 -16.87 15.17 -18.97
C GLU A 138 -15.47 15.72 -19.28
N SER A 139 -14.67 15.96 -18.23
CA SER A 139 -13.28 16.40 -18.36
C SER A 139 -12.42 15.40 -19.11
N ILE A 140 -12.55 14.10 -18.80
CA ILE A 140 -11.85 13.02 -19.48
C ILE A 140 -12.27 12.94 -20.95
N GLN A 141 -13.57 13.05 -21.27
CA GLN A 141 -14.02 13.08 -22.66
C GLN A 141 -13.38 14.23 -23.45
N SER A 142 -13.19 15.40 -22.83
CA SER A 142 -12.42 16.49 -23.43
C SER A 142 -10.96 16.10 -23.70
N LEU A 143 -10.29 15.45 -22.75
CA LEU A 143 -8.91 14.99 -22.95
C LEU A 143 -8.79 13.94 -24.08
N LEU A 144 -9.76 13.03 -24.19
CA LEU A 144 -9.80 12.05 -25.28
C LEU A 144 -9.91 12.72 -26.65
N LYS A 145 -10.71 13.81 -26.76
CA LYS A 145 -10.79 14.62 -27.99
C LYS A 145 -9.44 15.28 -28.35
N HIS A 146 -8.60 15.55 -27.35
CA HIS A 146 -7.24 16.07 -27.55
C HIS A 146 -6.20 14.95 -27.79
N GLY A 147 -6.61 13.68 -27.87
CA GLY A 147 -5.73 12.55 -28.17
C GLY A 147 -5.14 11.84 -26.95
N ALA A 148 -5.61 12.14 -25.73
CA ALA A 148 -5.25 11.33 -24.56
C ALA A 148 -5.82 9.91 -24.68
N SER A 149 -5.19 8.95 -24.00
CA SER A 149 -5.66 7.55 -23.94
C SER A 149 -6.06 7.18 -22.52
N LEU A 150 -7.19 6.49 -22.37
CA LEU A 150 -7.64 5.95 -21.08
C LEU A 150 -6.61 4.96 -20.48
N ASP A 151 -5.82 4.31 -21.32
CA ASP A 151 -4.76 3.37 -20.89
C ASP A 151 -3.64 4.05 -20.13
N ASN A 152 -3.40 5.33 -20.41
CA ASN A 152 -2.39 6.13 -19.73
C ASN A 152 -2.88 6.68 -18.39
N PHE A 153 -4.14 6.43 -18.02
CA PHE A 153 -4.72 6.98 -16.80
C PHE A 153 -4.59 6.03 -15.62
N HIS A 154 -4.04 6.56 -14.53
CA HIS A 154 -3.93 5.88 -13.25
C HIS A 154 -4.67 6.70 -12.18
N PHE A 155 -5.83 6.23 -11.76
CA PHE A 155 -6.59 6.85 -10.69
C PHE A 155 -6.10 6.34 -9.34
N ILE A 156 -5.77 7.25 -8.43
CA ILE A 156 -5.40 6.94 -7.05
C ILE A 156 -6.43 7.63 -6.16
N GLY A 157 -7.37 6.84 -5.64
CA GLY A 157 -8.47 7.35 -4.83
C GLY A 157 -8.32 6.98 -3.37
N VAL A 158 -8.40 7.97 -2.48
CA VAL A 158 -8.34 7.77 -1.02
C VAL A 158 -9.75 7.81 -0.43
N SER A 159 -10.12 6.83 0.40
CA SER A 159 -11.41 6.84 1.09
C SER A 159 -12.59 6.94 0.10
N LEU A 160 -13.46 7.95 0.21
CA LEU A 160 -14.51 8.25 -0.78
C LEU A 160 -13.97 8.45 -2.22
N GLY A 161 -12.74 8.94 -2.36
CA GLY A 161 -12.08 9.12 -3.65
C GLY A 161 -11.85 7.81 -4.42
N ALA A 162 -11.73 6.68 -3.72
CA ALA A 162 -11.65 5.36 -4.34
C ALA A 162 -12.96 5.01 -5.06
N HIS A 163 -14.11 5.34 -4.46
CA HIS A 163 -15.41 5.12 -5.09
C HIS A 163 -15.70 6.10 -6.22
N ILE A 164 -15.26 7.37 -6.09
CA ILE A 164 -15.26 8.32 -7.22
C ILE A 164 -14.51 7.71 -8.41
N SER A 165 -13.32 7.17 -8.18
CA SER A 165 -12.52 6.50 -9.21
C SER A 165 -13.28 5.34 -9.86
N GLY A 166 -13.91 4.48 -9.05
CA GLY A 166 -14.74 3.38 -9.56
C GLY A 166 -15.96 3.85 -10.37
N PHE A 167 -16.62 4.93 -9.96
CA PHE A 167 -17.75 5.50 -10.71
C PHE A 167 -17.32 6.10 -12.06
N VAL A 168 -16.14 6.73 -12.12
CA VAL A 168 -15.55 7.15 -13.40
C VAL A 168 -15.25 5.91 -14.26
N GLY A 169 -14.61 4.89 -13.69
CA GLY A 169 -14.32 3.63 -14.37
C GLY A 169 -15.53 2.98 -15.05
N LYS A 170 -16.67 2.93 -14.35
CA LYS A 170 -17.94 2.43 -14.90
C LYS A 170 -18.43 3.23 -16.11
N LYS A 171 -18.29 4.56 -16.08
CA LYS A 171 -18.69 5.42 -17.22
C LYS A 171 -17.87 5.14 -18.47
N PHE A 172 -16.62 4.73 -18.30
CA PHE A 172 -15.73 4.29 -19.37
C PHE A 172 -15.68 2.78 -19.54
N GLN A 173 -16.69 2.05 -19.04
CA GLN A 173 -16.84 0.60 -19.23
C GLN A 173 -15.59 -0.20 -18.83
N GLY A 174 -14.91 0.21 -17.76
CA GLY A 174 -13.70 -0.46 -17.27
C GLY A 174 -12.44 -0.23 -18.10
N GLN A 175 -12.46 0.72 -19.06
CA GLN A 175 -11.33 0.94 -19.98
C GLN A 175 -10.22 1.83 -19.41
N LEU A 176 -10.36 2.33 -18.17
CA LEU A 176 -9.26 3.03 -17.50
C LEU A 176 -8.04 2.11 -17.33
N GLY A 177 -6.83 2.66 -17.46
CA GLY A 177 -5.59 1.88 -17.38
C GLY A 177 -5.39 1.19 -16.02
N ARG A 178 -5.52 1.96 -14.93
CA ARG A 178 -5.38 1.47 -13.54
C ARG A 178 -6.20 2.30 -12.55
N ILE A 179 -6.81 1.65 -11.56
CA ILE A 179 -7.32 2.29 -10.34
C ILE A 179 -6.60 1.69 -9.13
N THR A 180 -6.03 2.54 -8.27
CA THR A 180 -5.58 2.16 -6.94
C THR A 180 -6.52 2.74 -5.89
N GLY A 181 -7.15 1.87 -5.10
CA GLY A 181 -7.98 2.24 -3.95
C GLY A 181 -7.16 2.27 -2.66
N LEU A 182 -7.01 3.45 -2.06
CA LEU A 182 -6.30 3.62 -0.79
C LEU A 182 -7.33 3.72 0.35
N ASP A 183 -7.50 2.61 1.04
CA ASP A 183 -8.50 2.35 2.09
C ASP A 183 -9.90 2.88 1.73
N PRO A 184 -10.56 2.29 0.71
CA PRO A 184 -11.88 2.74 0.25
C PRO A 184 -12.90 2.75 1.40
N ALA A 185 -13.77 3.75 1.47
CA ALA A 185 -14.65 3.93 2.61
C ALA A 185 -15.72 2.82 2.72
N GLY A 186 -15.87 2.21 3.89
CA GLY A 186 -16.90 1.21 4.18
C GLY A 186 -18.31 1.78 4.34
N PRO A 187 -18.54 2.82 5.18
CA PRO A 187 -19.87 3.33 5.45
C PRO A 187 -20.62 3.74 4.17
N LYS A 188 -21.83 3.22 3.98
CA LYS A 188 -22.70 3.38 2.79
C LYS A 188 -22.24 2.67 1.51
N PHE A 189 -21.08 1.99 1.50
CA PHE A 189 -20.57 1.21 0.36
C PHE A 189 -20.44 -0.29 0.65
N SER A 190 -20.16 -0.71 1.89
CA SER A 190 -20.15 -2.12 2.29
C SER A 190 -21.48 -2.80 1.96
N GLY A 191 -21.41 -4.04 1.47
CA GLY A 191 -22.56 -4.81 1.00
C GLY A 191 -23.27 -4.26 -0.25
N LYS A 192 -22.82 -3.14 -0.84
CA LYS A 192 -23.39 -2.64 -2.09
C LYS A 192 -22.94 -3.51 -3.28
N PRO A 193 -23.79 -3.64 -4.31
CA PRO A 193 -23.40 -4.29 -5.57
C PRO A 193 -22.27 -3.52 -6.25
N SER A 194 -21.59 -4.15 -7.22
CA SER A 194 -20.48 -3.54 -7.97
C SER A 194 -20.85 -2.17 -8.56
N SER A 195 -22.08 -1.97 -9.06
CA SER A 195 -22.59 -0.68 -9.56
C SER A 195 -22.64 0.46 -8.51
N GLY A 196 -22.57 0.11 -7.22
CA GLY A 196 -22.69 1.02 -6.08
C GLY A 196 -21.38 1.41 -5.41
N ARG A 197 -20.24 0.82 -5.80
CA ARG A 197 -18.94 1.01 -5.14
C ARG A 197 -17.79 0.81 -6.14
N LEU A 198 -16.54 0.90 -5.67
CA LEU A 198 -15.38 0.48 -6.46
C LEU A 198 -15.44 -1.04 -6.66
N ASP A 199 -15.05 -1.51 -7.84
CA ASP A 199 -15.02 -2.91 -8.22
C ASP A 199 -13.89 -3.18 -9.21
N TYR A 200 -13.42 -4.44 -9.30
CA TYR A 200 -12.30 -4.81 -10.15
C TYR A 200 -12.59 -4.59 -11.63
N THR A 201 -13.88 -4.58 -12.01
CA THR A 201 -14.36 -4.31 -13.37
C THR A 201 -14.24 -2.83 -13.79
N ASP A 202 -13.89 -1.92 -12.88
CA ASP A 202 -13.88 -0.48 -13.14
C ASP A 202 -12.62 0.00 -13.89
N ALA A 203 -11.61 -0.85 -14.05
CA ALA A 203 -10.42 -0.55 -14.84
C ALA A 203 -9.77 -1.84 -15.37
N LYS A 204 -8.86 -1.70 -16.32
CA LYS A 204 -8.01 -2.80 -16.82
C LYS A 204 -7.17 -3.43 -15.72
N PHE A 205 -6.88 -2.69 -14.64
CA PHE A 205 -6.27 -3.20 -13.42
C PHE A 205 -6.74 -2.39 -12.20
N VAL A 206 -7.08 -3.08 -11.12
CA VAL A 206 -7.54 -2.47 -9.88
C VAL A 206 -6.79 -3.12 -8.73
N ASP A 207 -6.08 -2.32 -7.94
CA ASP A 207 -5.35 -2.74 -6.76
C ASP A 207 -5.78 -1.94 -5.54
N VAL A 208 -5.98 -2.60 -4.40
CA VAL A 208 -6.58 -1.95 -3.22
C VAL A 208 -5.76 -2.22 -1.98
N ILE A 209 -5.53 -1.18 -1.17
CA ILE A 209 -4.86 -1.29 0.12
C ILE A 209 -5.88 -1.04 1.22
N HIS A 210 -6.15 -2.04 2.03
CA HIS A 210 -7.07 -2.00 3.17
C HIS A 210 -6.28 -1.81 4.46
N SER A 211 -6.47 -0.70 5.15
CA SER A 211 -5.74 -0.38 6.38
C SER A 211 -6.61 -0.02 7.57
N ASP A 212 -7.95 0.08 7.42
CA ASP A 212 -8.87 0.34 8.54
C ASP A 212 -10.23 -0.36 8.39
N THR A 213 -10.23 -1.66 8.06
CA THR A 213 -11.45 -2.45 7.78
C THR A 213 -12.36 -2.70 8.99
N ASP A 214 -11.90 -2.37 10.20
CA ASP A 214 -12.70 -2.39 11.43
C ASP A 214 -13.12 -0.98 11.89
N GLY A 215 -12.83 0.04 11.07
CA GLY A 215 -13.17 1.44 11.29
C GLY A 215 -13.85 2.05 10.06
N LEU A 216 -13.09 2.87 9.30
CA LEU A 216 -13.59 3.63 8.16
C LEU A 216 -13.52 2.90 6.83
N GLY A 217 -12.66 1.90 6.69
CA GLY A 217 -12.40 1.16 5.45
C GLY A 217 -13.40 0.03 5.19
N ILE A 218 -13.62 -0.27 3.93
CA ILE A 218 -14.40 -1.44 3.49
C ILE A 218 -13.57 -2.72 3.64
N LYS A 219 -14.20 -3.81 4.09
CA LYS A 219 -13.49 -5.09 4.33
C LYS A 219 -13.44 -5.97 3.08
N GLU A 220 -14.51 -5.91 2.29
CA GLU A 220 -14.70 -6.72 1.10
C GLU A 220 -13.60 -6.46 0.07
N PRO A 221 -13.07 -7.50 -0.60
CA PRO A 221 -12.15 -7.30 -1.71
C PRO A 221 -12.84 -6.58 -2.86
N LEU A 222 -12.19 -5.55 -3.40
CA LEU A 222 -12.70 -4.71 -4.48
C LEU A 222 -11.82 -4.75 -5.72
N GLY A 223 -10.59 -5.25 -5.63
CA GLY A 223 -9.62 -5.23 -6.71
C GLY A 223 -9.47 -6.57 -7.45
N HIS A 224 -8.54 -6.55 -8.41
CA HIS A 224 -7.88 -7.76 -8.90
C HIS A 224 -6.94 -8.32 -7.82
N ILE A 225 -6.36 -7.42 -7.02
CA ILE A 225 -5.58 -7.72 -5.83
C ILE A 225 -5.92 -6.76 -4.69
N ASP A 226 -6.06 -7.32 -3.50
CA ASP A 226 -6.44 -6.61 -2.28
C ASP A 226 -5.39 -6.89 -1.20
N PHE A 227 -4.67 -5.84 -0.80
CA PHE A 227 -3.62 -5.87 0.21
C PHE A 227 -4.20 -5.56 1.59
N TYR A 228 -3.89 -6.41 2.56
CA TYR A 228 -4.33 -6.24 3.96
C TYR A 228 -3.10 -6.14 4.90
N PRO A 229 -2.35 -5.01 4.87
CA PRO A 229 -1.24 -4.77 5.79
C PRO A 229 -1.69 -4.88 7.24
N ASN A 230 -0.95 -5.66 8.03
CA ASN A 230 -1.23 -5.94 9.44
C ASN A 230 -2.64 -6.53 9.65
N GLY A 231 -3.13 -7.29 8.67
CA GLY A 231 -4.49 -7.84 8.65
C GLY A 231 -5.57 -6.84 8.23
N GLY A 232 -5.16 -5.64 7.79
CA GLY A 232 -6.03 -4.56 7.30
C GLY A 232 -6.90 -3.89 8.36
N LYS A 233 -6.51 -4.01 9.63
CA LYS A 233 -7.23 -3.41 10.77
C LYS A 233 -6.30 -2.43 11.47
N LYS A 234 -5.90 -2.72 12.71
CA LYS A 234 -5.04 -1.84 13.50
C LYS A 234 -3.60 -1.82 13.01
N GLN A 235 -3.15 -0.65 12.58
CA GLN A 235 -1.84 -0.45 12.02
C GLN A 235 -0.83 -0.13 13.13
N PRO A 236 0.38 -0.70 13.11
CA PRO A 236 1.42 -0.37 14.06
C PRO A 236 1.72 1.14 14.06
N GLY A 237 2.07 1.70 15.22
CA GLY A 237 2.36 3.13 15.38
C GLY A 237 1.13 4.05 15.43
N CYS A 238 -0.07 3.56 15.12
CA CYS A 238 -1.29 4.35 15.30
C CYS A 238 -1.77 4.36 16.76
N PRO A 239 -2.37 5.47 17.23
CA PRO A 239 -2.95 5.54 18.56
C PRO A 239 -3.98 4.42 18.77
N LYS A 240 -3.99 3.81 19.96
CA LYS A 240 -4.93 2.73 20.32
C LYS A 240 -6.09 3.18 21.20
N SER A 241 -6.10 4.45 21.60
CA SER A 241 -7.05 5.00 22.57
C SER A 241 -8.02 5.95 21.89
N ILE A 242 -9.32 5.78 22.17
CA ILE A 242 -10.39 6.71 21.76
C ILE A 242 -10.15 8.12 22.31
N PHE A 243 -9.44 8.24 23.44
CA PHE A 243 -9.06 9.54 24.03
C PHE A 243 -8.06 10.34 23.17
N SER A 244 -7.45 9.73 22.15
CA SER A 244 -6.63 10.42 21.15
C SER A 244 -7.47 11.13 20.07
N GLY A 245 -8.80 11.15 20.21
CA GLY A 245 -9.70 11.97 19.40
C GLY A 245 -9.71 11.58 17.92
N ILE A 246 -9.64 12.57 17.03
CA ILE A 246 -9.72 12.37 15.59
C ILE A 246 -8.51 11.58 15.04
N ASP A 247 -7.35 11.65 15.70
CA ASP A 247 -6.13 10.96 15.27
C ASP A 247 -6.22 9.44 15.48
N PHE A 248 -7.01 8.98 16.46
CA PHE A 248 -7.34 7.56 16.63
C PHE A 248 -8.06 6.97 15.41
N ILE A 249 -8.97 7.75 14.82
CA ILE A 249 -9.80 7.30 13.69
C ILE A 249 -9.08 7.53 12.35
N LYS A 250 -8.28 8.60 12.23
CA LYS A 250 -7.62 8.94 10.97
C LYS A 250 -6.33 8.15 10.71
N CYS A 251 -5.61 7.72 11.74
CA CYS A 251 -4.27 7.15 11.54
C CYS A 251 -4.30 5.84 10.75
N ASP A 252 -5.12 4.87 11.19
CA ASP A 252 -5.28 3.57 10.49
C ASP A 252 -5.75 3.81 9.04
N HIS A 253 -6.73 4.70 8.85
CA HIS A 253 -7.29 5.04 7.54
C HIS A 253 -6.26 5.69 6.60
N GLN A 254 -5.37 6.54 7.13
CA GLN A 254 -4.32 7.18 6.33
C GLN A 254 -3.12 6.27 6.07
N ARG A 255 -2.97 5.13 6.76
CA ARG A 255 -1.83 4.23 6.59
C ARG A 255 -1.70 3.73 5.15
N ALA A 256 -2.80 3.44 4.45
CA ALA A 256 -2.77 3.04 3.04
C ALA A 256 -2.04 4.07 2.15
N VAL A 257 -2.24 5.37 2.42
CA VAL A 257 -1.56 6.46 1.70
C VAL A 257 -0.06 6.43 1.96
N TYR A 258 0.33 6.34 3.24
CA TYR A 258 1.75 6.34 3.61
C TYR A 258 2.48 5.08 3.13
N LEU A 259 1.83 3.91 3.14
CA LEU A 259 2.41 2.69 2.59
C LEU A 259 2.59 2.80 1.07
N PHE A 260 1.60 3.33 0.34
CA PHE A 260 1.74 3.56 -1.10
C PHE A 260 2.92 4.49 -1.41
N MET A 261 3.05 5.62 -0.70
CA MET A 261 4.19 6.53 -0.87
C MET A 261 5.52 5.87 -0.52
N ALA A 262 5.59 5.09 0.57
CA ALA A 262 6.80 4.39 0.97
C ALA A 262 7.30 3.39 -0.09
N THR A 263 6.40 2.82 -0.90
CA THR A 263 6.78 1.93 -2.02
C THR A 263 7.48 2.65 -3.17
N LEU A 264 7.39 3.99 -3.20
CA LEU A 264 8.09 4.86 -4.16
C LEU A 264 9.34 5.50 -3.57
N GLU A 265 9.37 5.73 -2.26
CA GLU A 265 10.46 6.45 -1.59
C GLU A 265 11.57 5.55 -1.05
N THR A 266 11.28 4.28 -0.80
CA THR A 266 12.14 3.38 -0.03
C THR A 266 12.52 2.13 -0.80
N ASN A 267 13.56 1.43 -0.33
CA ASN A 267 13.98 0.14 -0.88
C ASN A 267 13.31 -1.05 -0.17
N CYS A 268 12.27 -0.82 0.65
CA CYS A 268 11.53 -1.92 1.25
C CYS A 268 10.81 -2.72 0.16
N ASN A 269 10.86 -4.05 0.24
CA ASN A 269 10.28 -4.92 -0.78
C ASN A 269 8.74 -4.99 -0.70
N PHE A 270 8.15 -4.76 0.49
CA PHE A 270 6.71 -4.88 0.77
C PHE A 270 6.06 -6.14 0.17
N ILE A 271 6.79 -7.25 0.25
CA ILE A 271 6.35 -8.55 -0.24
C ILE A 271 5.06 -8.97 0.47
N SER A 272 4.08 -9.43 -0.30
CA SER A 272 2.74 -9.74 0.17
C SER A 272 2.33 -11.17 -0.23
N PHE A 273 1.80 -11.92 0.72
CA PHE A 273 1.55 -13.35 0.55
C PHE A 273 0.07 -13.63 0.29
N PRO A 274 -0.28 -14.35 -0.79
CA PRO A 274 -1.66 -14.72 -1.08
C PRO A 274 -2.20 -15.65 -0.01
N CYS A 275 -3.32 -15.31 0.60
CA CYS A 275 -3.89 -16.14 1.65
C CYS A 275 -5.41 -15.96 1.76
N ASN A 276 -6.08 -16.98 2.31
CA ASN A 276 -7.52 -16.91 2.55
C ASN A 276 -7.86 -16.02 3.75
N SER A 277 -6.97 -15.94 4.73
CA SER A 277 -7.18 -15.12 5.93
C SER A 277 -5.86 -14.68 6.56
N TYR A 278 -5.92 -13.59 7.33
CA TYR A 278 -4.79 -13.15 8.13
C TYR A 278 -4.37 -14.18 9.20
N LYS A 279 -5.31 -15.02 9.65
CA LYS A 279 -5.01 -16.10 10.59
C LYS A 279 -4.10 -17.14 9.93
N ASP A 280 -4.43 -17.57 8.72
CA ASP A 280 -3.67 -18.57 7.98
C ASP A 280 -2.29 -18.04 7.55
N TYR A 281 -2.22 -16.75 7.22
CA TYR A 281 -0.95 -16.04 7.01
C TYR A 281 -0.06 -16.13 8.24
N LYS A 282 -0.58 -15.82 9.43
CA LYS A 282 0.17 -15.93 10.69
C LYS A 282 0.53 -17.38 11.06
N THR A 283 -0.15 -18.39 10.53
CA THR A 283 0.27 -19.79 10.78
C THR A 283 1.34 -20.29 9.82
N GLY A 284 1.76 -19.46 8.86
CA GLY A 284 2.74 -19.81 7.83
C GLY A 284 2.19 -20.77 6.78
N SER A 285 0.86 -20.86 6.63
CA SER A 285 0.22 -21.88 5.77
C SER A 285 0.23 -21.54 4.28
N CYS A 286 0.51 -20.27 3.94
CA CYS A 286 0.34 -19.69 2.61
C CYS A 286 1.52 -18.78 2.24
N VAL A 287 2.70 -19.11 2.75
CA VAL A 287 3.95 -18.36 2.55
C VAL A 287 4.66 -18.72 1.25
N ASP A 288 4.01 -19.57 0.46
CA ASP A 288 4.46 -20.00 -0.85
C ASP A 288 3.69 -19.25 -1.94
N CYS A 289 4.42 -18.73 -2.92
CA CYS A 289 3.88 -17.94 -4.02
C CYS A 289 4.07 -18.65 -5.37
N ASP A 290 4.37 -19.95 -5.39
CA ASP A 290 4.51 -20.77 -6.60
C ASP A 290 3.26 -20.67 -7.52
N ASN A 291 2.09 -20.38 -6.94
CA ASN A 291 0.84 -20.12 -7.65
C ASN A 291 0.87 -18.87 -8.55
N PHE A 292 1.92 -18.05 -8.53
CA PHE A 292 2.17 -16.92 -9.44
C PHE A 292 3.09 -17.28 -10.62
N LYS A 293 3.20 -18.58 -10.96
CA LYS A 293 4.02 -19.10 -12.08
C LYS A 293 5.49 -18.69 -11.89
N THR A 294 6.08 -17.99 -12.86
CA THR A 294 7.49 -17.57 -12.87
C THR A 294 7.75 -16.28 -12.06
N LYS A 295 6.71 -15.65 -11.49
CA LYS A 295 6.87 -14.41 -10.72
C LYS A 295 6.94 -14.70 -9.22
N SER A 296 7.75 -13.91 -8.50
CA SER A 296 7.76 -13.89 -7.04
C SER A 296 6.40 -13.42 -6.48
N CYS A 297 6.23 -13.50 -5.16
CA CYS A 297 5.06 -12.93 -4.48
C CYS A 297 4.80 -11.47 -4.90
N PRO A 298 3.52 -11.04 -4.97
CA PRO A 298 3.15 -9.65 -5.22
C PRO A 298 3.78 -8.66 -4.25
N ARG A 299 4.04 -7.45 -4.73
CA ARG A 299 4.48 -6.33 -3.90
C ARG A 299 3.38 -5.29 -3.77
N LEU A 300 3.21 -4.76 -2.57
CA LEU A 300 2.24 -3.70 -2.28
C LEU A 300 2.57 -2.41 -3.04
N GLY A 301 1.54 -1.64 -3.39
CA GLY A 301 1.66 -0.26 -3.85
C GLY A 301 1.96 -0.10 -5.33
N TYR A 302 2.82 0.86 -5.68
CA TYR A 302 3.01 1.27 -7.08
C TYR A 302 3.45 0.13 -8.00
N GLN A 303 4.27 -0.80 -7.48
CA GLN A 303 4.79 -1.95 -8.23
C GLN A 303 3.77 -3.07 -8.48
N ALA A 304 2.57 -3.04 -7.89
CA ALA A 304 1.56 -4.10 -8.04
C ALA A 304 1.18 -4.38 -9.51
N GLU A 305 1.33 -3.38 -10.38
CA GLU A 305 1.11 -3.49 -11.83
C GLU A 305 2.00 -4.53 -12.53
N LEU A 306 3.17 -4.87 -11.96
CA LEU A 306 4.01 -5.95 -12.46
C LEU A 306 3.30 -7.32 -12.44
N TRP A 307 2.24 -7.49 -11.64
CA TRP A 307 1.44 -8.72 -11.57
C TRP A 307 0.11 -8.65 -12.32
N LYS A 308 -0.16 -7.54 -13.03
CA LYS A 308 -1.43 -7.27 -13.71
C LYS A 308 -1.95 -8.46 -14.53
N ASP A 309 -1.16 -9.00 -15.44
CA ASP A 309 -1.64 -10.06 -16.36
C ASP A 309 -2.01 -11.35 -15.62
N VAL A 310 -1.17 -11.79 -14.68
CA VAL A 310 -1.41 -12.99 -13.87
C VAL A 310 -2.65 -12.81 -12.97
N LEU A 311 -2.83 -11.62 -12.41
CA LEU A 311 -3.98 -11.31 -11.56
C LEU A 311 -5.28 -11.27 -12.37
N LYS A 312 -5.25 -10.69 -13.58
CA LYS A 312 -6.42 -10.68 -14.48
C LYS A 312 -6.86 -12.10 -14.88
N GLU A 313 -5.92 -12.98 -15.21
CA GLU A 313 -6.21 -14.39 -15.50
C GLU A 313 -6.92 -15.06 -14.32
N LYS A 314 -6.43 -14.86 -13.09
CA LYS A 314 -7.03 -15.42 -11.88
C LYS A 314 -8.41 -14.84 -11.59
N THR A 315 -8.60 -13.53 -11.74
CA THR A 315 -9.88 -12.87 -11.49
C THR A 315 -10.95 -13.25 -12.53
N ALA A 316 -10.55 -13.54 -13.78
CA ALA A 316 -11.47 -14.10 -14.78
C ALA A 316 -12.07 -15.45 -14.36
N GLY A 317 -11.34 -16.22 -13.55
CA GLY A 317 -11.84 -17.42 -12.85
C GLY A 317 -12.77 -17.14 -11.66
N ARG A 318 -13.19 -15.88 -11.43
CA ARG A 318 -13.98 -15.38 -10.30
C ARG A 318 -13.28 -15.45 -8.93
N PHE A 319 -11.95 -15.44 -8.91
CA PHE A 319 -11.16 -15.38 -7.67
C PHE A 319 -10.48 -14.02 -7.51
N GLN A 320 -10.93 -13.22 -6.55
CA GLN A 320 -10.23 -12.02 -6.11
C GLN A 320 -9.04 -12.42 -5.24
N THR A 321 -7.89 -11.79 -5.45
CA THR A 321 -6.64 -12.19 -4.78
C THR A 321 -6.41 -11.34 -3.53
N SER A 322 -6.70 -11.89 -2.36
CA SER A 322 -6.34 -11.26 -1.09
C SER A 322 -4.91 -11.62 -0.70
N VAL A 323 -4.10 -10.61 -0.38
CA VAL A 323 -2.72 -10.78 0.08
C VAL A 323 -2.48 -10.09 1.41
N PHE A 324 -1.61 -10.69 2.22
CA PHE A 324 -1.27 -10.22 3.56
C PHE A 324 0.22 -9.96 3.69
N LEU A 325 0.53 -8.92 4.43
CA LEU A 325 1.86 -8.55 4.87
C LEU A 325 1.71 -7.84 6.21
N ASP A 326 2.81 -7.66 6.92
CA ASP A 326 2.90 -6.81 8.10
C ASP A 326 3.94 -5.73 7.84
N THR A 327 3.80 -4.62 8.55
CA THR A 327 4.69 -3.47 8.44
C THR A 327 5.11 -3.01 9.82
N THR A 328 6.20 -2.25 9.94
CA THR A 328 6.50 -1.55 11.19
C THR A 328 5.60 -0.31 11.36
N GLY A 329 5.70 0.37 12.49
CA GLY A 329 4.81 1.50 12.82
C GLY A 329 5.26 2.86 12.30
N ALA A 330 6.49 2.96 11.85
CA ALA A 330 7.10 4.21 11.39
C ALA A 330 7.78 3.99 10.03
N ASN A 331 7.89 5.07 9.23
CA ASN A 331 8.62 5.07 7.97
C ASN A 331 10.06 4.56 8.22
N PRO A 332 10.61 3.62 7.42
CA PRO A 332 10.18 3.19 6.09
C PRO A 332 9.16 2.03 6.05
N PHE A 333 8.59 1.60 7.18
CA PHE A 333 7.61 0.51 7.27
C PHE A 333 8.12 -0.89 6.88
N CYS A 334 9.43 -1.04 6.63
CA CYS A 334 10.08 -2.29 6.25
C CYS A 334 9.82 -3.43 7.23
N THR A 335 9.66 -4.63 6.68
CA THR A 335 9.66 -5.92 7.39
C THR A 335 10.32 -6.98 6.52
N TYR A 336 10.97 -7.95 7.16
CA TYR A 336 11.73 -8.99 6.48
C TYR A 336 11.27 -10.36 6.94
N TYR A 337 11.02 -11.25 5.99
CA TYR A 337 10.40 -12.54 6.20
C TYR A 337 11.35 -13.67 5.89
N PHE A 338 11.36 -14.63 6.80
CA PHE A 338 12.03 -15.91 6.61
C PHE A 338 11.07 -17.04 6.97
N VAL A 339 11.27 -18.19 6.33
CA VAL A 339 10.65 -19.45 6.75
C VAL A 339 11.75 -20.30 7.37
N LEU A 340 11.48 -20.72 8.61
CA LEU A 340 12.25 -21.73 9.30
C LEU A 340 11.51 -23.06 9.17
N SER A 341 12.14 -24.00 8.49
CA SER A 341 11.69 -25.37 8.29
C SER A 341 12.49 -26.29 9.19
N ILE A 342 11.82 -27.08 10.02
CA ILE A 342 12.47 -28.03 10.94
C ILE A 342 11.85 -29.41 10.74
N THR A 343 12.70 -30.41 10.52
CA THR A 343 12.31 -31.83 10.47
C THR A 343 12.92 -32.55 11.66
N SER A 344 12.08 -33.08 12.54
CA SER A 344 12.49 -33.83 13.73
C SER A 344 12.43 -35.34 13.50
N LEU A 345 13.39 -36.09 14.04
CA LEU A 345 13.34 -37.56 14.11
C LEU A 345 12.67 -38.05 15.40
N ASP A 346 12.50 -37.15 16.37
CA ASP A 346 11.98 -37.48 17.68
C ASP A 346 10.45 -37.42 17.72
N GLU A 347 9.83 -38.56 18.03
CA GLU A 347 8.38 -38.69 18.17
C GLU A 347 7.81 -37.93 19.38
N THR A 348 8.65 -37.56 20.35
CA THR A 348 8.24 -36.85 21.57
C THR A 348 8.08 -35.34 21.37
N MET A 349 8.60 -34.78 20.27
CA MET A 349 8.57 -33.35 19.94
C MET A 349 7.18 -32.88 19.43
N LYS A 350 6.08 -33.36 20.03
CA LYS A 350 4.72 -33.25 19.45
C LYS A 350 4.08 -31.87 19.58
N ASP A 351 4.38 -31.12 20.64
CA ASP A 351 3.82 -29.79 20.87
C ASP A 351 4.78 -28.95 21.70
N GLY A 352 5.29 -27.89 21.08
CA GLY A 352 6.16 -26.92 21.72
C GLY A 352 6.32 -25.69 20.86
N TYR A 353 7.04 -24.72 21.39
CA TYR A 353 7.43 -23.54 20.65
C TYR A 353 8.94 -23.40 20.59
N ILE A 354 9.38 -22.74 19.54
CA ILE A 354 10.78 -22.37 19.39
C ILE A 354 10.96 -20.87 19.62
N THR A 355 12.18 -20.47 19.91
CA THR A 355 12.65 -19.10 19.76
C THR A 355 13.93 -19.14 18.97
N PHE A 356 14.13 -18.23 18.02
CA PHE A 356 15.42 -18.11 17.36
C PHE A 356 15.86 -16.67 17.10
N LYS A 357 17.18 -16.50 17.02
CA LYS A 357 17.85 -15.24 16.70
C LYS A 357 18.84 -15.48 15.58
N LEU A 358 19.04 -14.46 14.76
CA LEU A 358 20.04 -14.47 13.70
C LEU A 358 21.17 -13.53 14.09
N PHE A 359 22.39 -13.99 13.85
CA PHE A 359 23.61 -13.22 14.00
C PHE A 359 24.24 -13.06 12.62
N ASN A 360 24.67 -11.85 12.31
CA ASN A 360 25.49 -11.62 11.12
C ASN A 360 26.98 -11.64 11.46
N GLN A 361 27.82 -11.71 10.43
CA GLN A 361 29.28 -11.70 10.56
C GLN A 361 29.87 -10.49 11.29
N ILE A 362 29.11 -9.39 11.44
CA ILE A 362 29.53 -8.15 12.10
C ILE A 362 28.99 -8.10 13.56
N GLY A 363 28.34 -9.17 14.03
CA GLY A 363 27.84 -9.30 15.40
C GLY A 363 26.47 -8.68 15.67
N VAL A 364 25.76 -8.19 14.65
CA VAL A 364 24.38 -7.69 14.80
C VAL A 364 23.45 -8.86 15.10
N VAL A 365 22.62 -8.68 16.12
CA VAL A 365 21.68 -9.69 16.61
C VAL A 365 20.26 -9.26 16.35
N GLU A 366 19.51 -10.09 15.63
CA GLU A 366 18.10 -9.84 15.34
C GLU A 366 17.25 -10.97 15.90
N LYS A 367 16.24 -10.60 16.71
CA LYS A 367 15.32 -11.56 17.33
C LYS A 367 14.13 -11.77 16.42
N ALA A 368 13.84 -13.03 16.10
CA ALA A 368 12.70 -13.36 15.27
C ALA A 368 11.39 -13.12 16.03
N ARG A 369 10.44 -12.42 15.39
CA ARG A 369 9.05 -12.45 15.80
C ARG A 369 8.35 -13.62 15.10
N LEU A 370 8.03 -14.65 15.88
CA LEU A 370 7.35 -15.83 15.37
C LEU A 370 5.84 -15.65 15.43
N TYR A 371 5.18 -15.91 14.32
CA TYR A 371 3.73 -15.75 14.22
C TYR A 371 2.94 -16.87 14.86
N LYS A 372 3.45 -18.11 14.76
CA LYS A 372 2.93 -19.28 15.47
C LYS A 372 4.06 -19.82 16.34
N LYS A 373 3.99 -19.50 17.63
CA LYS A 373 4.95 -19.99 18.63
C LYS A 373 4.82 -21.51 18.75
N ASN A 374 3.62 -22.00 19.08
CA ASN A 374 3.40 -23.43 19.28
C ASN A 374 3.14 -24.12 17.95
N LYS A 375 3.99 -25.06 17.57
CA LYS A 375 3.83 -25.88 16.36
C LYS A 375 4.05 -27.33 16.74
N SER A 376 3.29 -28.22 16.10
CA SER A 376 3.51 -29.64 16.25
C SER A 376 4.62 -30.09 15.32
N PHE A 377 5.60 -30.82 15.86
CA PHE A 377 6.69 -31.43 15.09
C PHE A 377 6.46 -32.94 15.10
N TYR A 378 5.74 -33.44 14.10
CA TYR A 378 5.58 -34.88 13.94
C TYR A 378 6.84 -35.48 13.32
N LYS A 379 7.15 -36.72 13.70
CA LYS A 379 8.32 -37.45 13.19
C LYS A 379 8.35 -37.42 11.67
N LEU A 380 9.50 -37.03 11.11
CA LEU A 380 9.74 -36.92 9.66
C LEU A 380 8.83 -35.93 8.90
N GLN A 381 7.96 -35.19 9.60
CA GLN A 381 7.16 -34.13 9.01
C GLN A 381 7.86 -32.78 9.18
N GLU A 382 7.96 -32.03 8.09
CA GLU A 382 8.52 -30.69 8.08
C GLU A 382 7.56 -29.70 8.78
N ALA A 383 8.02 -29.10 9.87
CA ALA A 383 7.35 -27.99 10.52
C ALA A 383 7.86 -26.66 9.94
N LYS A 384 6.99 -25.95 9.21
CA LYS A 384 7.25 -24.60 8.68
C LYS A 384 6.77 -23.53 9.64
N ILE A 385 7.66 -22.58 9.94
CA ILE A 385 7.42 -21.47 10.88
C ILE A 385 7.80 -20.16 10.18
N LEU A 386 6.81 -19.27 10.02
CA LEU A 386 7.04 -17.93 9.50
C LEU A 386 7.66 -17.05 10.59
N ALA A 387 8.77 -16.41 10.24
CA ALA A 387 9.51 -15.49 11.08
C ALA A 387 9.56 -14.11 10.44
N GLN A 388 9.33 -13.09 11.25
CA GLN A 388 9.47 -11.68 10.88
C GLN A 388 10.65 -11.04 11.62
N PHE A 389 11.35 -10.17 10.91
CA PHE A 389 12.38 -9.27 11.44
C PHE A 389 12.08 -7.83 11.03
N PHE A 390 12.53 -6.87 11.84
CA PHE A 390 12.38 -5.44 11.54
C PHE A 390 13.56 -4.87 10.77
N ASN A 391 14.72 -5.52 10.86
CA ASN A 391 15.90 -5.22 10.07
C ASN A 391 16.22 -6.40 9.15
N ASP A 392 16.84 -6.08 8.01
CA ASP A 392 17.35 -7.11 7.12
C ASP A 392 18.57 -7.77 7.75
N VAL A 393 18.62 -9.10 7.71
CA VAL A 393 19.77 -9.86 8.19
C VAL A 393 20.47 -10.46 6.99
N VAL A 394 21.59 -9.83 6.61
CA VAL A 394 22.51 -10.30 5.56
C VAL A 394 23.69 -11.03 6.20
N ASN A 395 24.35 -11.91 5.43
CA ASN A 395 25.57 -12.60 5.84
C ASN A 395 25.43 -13.27 7.23
N ILE A 396 24.39 -14.09 7.38
CA ILE A 396 24.07 -14.80 8.63
C ILE A 396 25.24 -15.75 8.95
N SER A 397 25.90 -15.53 10.09
CA SER A 397 27.00 -16.34 10.59
C SER A 397 26.53 -17.46 11.51
N SER A 398 25.51 -17.20 12.33
CA SER A 398 24.95 -18.19 13.24
C SER A 398 23.45 -18.01 13.49
N ILE A 399 22.80 -19.13 13.80
CA ILE A 399 21.40 -19.21 14.23
C ILE A 399 21.40 -19.72 15.67
N HIS A 400 20.82 -18.95 16.57
CA HIS A 400 20.65 -19.37 17.97
C HIS A 400 19.22 -19.83 18.15
N LEU A 401 19.00 -21.09 18.53
CA LEU A 401 17.69 -21.73 18.58
C LEU A 401 17.47 -22.36 19.96
N ALA A 402 16.28 -22.17 20.53
CA ALA A 402 15.83 -22.89 21.71
C ALA A 402 14.42 -23.46 21.47
N TYR A 403 14.14 -24.64 22.00
CA TYR A 403 12.82 -25.28 21.98
C TYR A 403 12.27 -25.41 23.39
N PHE A 404 10.96 -25.26 23.52
CA PHE A 404 10.21 -25.30 24.77
C PHE A 404 8.95 -26.14 24.57
N GLN A 405 8.80 -27.21 25.34
CA GLN A 405 7.61 -28.06 25.30
C GLN A 405 6.40 -27.35 25.92
N SER A 406 5.22 -27.50 25.31
CA SER A 406 3.98 -26.85 25.77
C SER A 406 3.31 -27.57 26.95
N SER A 407 3.57 -28.87 27.15
CA SER A 407 2.88 -29.72 28.13
C SER A 407 3.31 -29.47 29.59
N HIS A 408 2.46 -29.85 30.55
CA HIS A 408 2.71 -29.68 31.99
C HIS A 408 3.78 -30.64 32.57
N GLN A 409 4.08 -31.75 31.90
CA GLN A 409 5.21 -32.63 32.26
C GLN A 409 6.46 -32.15 31.54
N ARG A 410 7.05 -31.06 32.04
CA ARG A 410 8.32 -30.53 31.53
C ARG A 410 9.44 -31.53 31.78
N CYS A 411 9.92 -32.15 30.72
CA CYS A 411 11.09 -33.00 30.75
C CYS A 411 12.36 -32.15 30.61
N SER A 412 12.90 -31.64 31.72
CA SER A 412 14.07 -30.75 31.72
C SER A 412 15.36 -31.37 31.16
N THR A 413 15.39 -32.70 31.01
CA THR A 413 16.50 -33.49 30.46
C THR A 413 16.22 -34.02 29.07
N CYS A 414 15.08 -33.70 28.46
CA CYS A 414 14.76 -34.21 27.13
C CYS A 414 15.69 -33.62 26.06
N GLU A 415 16.08 -34.48 25.14
CA GLU A 415 16.93 -34.16 24.01
C GLU A 415 16.18 -34.57 22.73
N TYR A 416 16.11 -33.66 21.77
CA TYR A 416 15.36 -33.83 20.53
C TYR A 416 16.32 -33.84 19.35
N ILE A 417 16.29 -34.93 18.57
CA ILE A 417 17.14 -35.09 17.39
C ILE A 417 16.48 -34.41 16.20
N ILE A 418 17.15 -33.38 15.67
CA ILE A 418 16.71 -32.64 14.49
C ILE A 418 17.48 -33.16 13.27
N GLN A 419 16.75 -33.67 12.29
CA GLN A 419 17.31 -34.16 11.03
C GLN A 419 17.81 -33.00 10.17
N CYS A 420 16.97 -31.98 10.02
CA CYS A 420 17.20 -30.86 9.13
C CYS A 420 16.57 -29.61 9.71
N LEU A 421 17.33 -28.52 9.66
CA LEU A 421 16.85 -27.16 9.81
C LEU A 421 17.20 -26.41 8.54
N MET A 422 16.23 -25.77 7.92
CA MET A 422 16.42 -24.91 6.75
C MET A 422 15.83 -23.52 7.02
N LEU A 423 16.59 -22.48 6.74
CA LEU A 423 16.18 -21.09 6.81
C LEU A 423 16.20 -20.51 5.39
N LYS A 424 15.03 -20.12 4.89
CA LYS A 424 14.86 -19.52 3.56
C LYS A 424 14.36 -18.09 3.71
N SER A 425 15.01 -17.12 3.06
CA SER A 425 14.46 -15.77 2.95
C SER A 425 13.28 -15.77 2.00
N LEU A 426 12.15 -15.23 2.44
CA LEU A 426 11.01 -14.98 1.58
C LEU A 426 11.06 -13.59 0.95
N THR A 427 11.55 -12.60 1.69
CA THR A 427 11.69 -11.23 1.18
C THR A 427 12.69 -11.17 0.02
N TYR A 428 13.77 -11.94 0.10
CA TYR A 428 14.86 -11.98 -0.87
C TYR A 428 15.09 -13.42 -1.33
N PRO A 429 14.22 -13.98 -2.18
CA PRO A 429 14.26 -15.38 -2.59
C PRO A 429 15.51 -15.77 -3.37
N GLU A 430 16.24 -14.80 -3.92
CA GLU A 430 17.54 -14.97 -4.56
C GLU A 430 18.67 -15.36 -3.58
N ARG A 431 18.47 -15.15 -2.28
CA ARG A 431 19.44 -15.57 -1.26
C ARG A 431 19.42 -17.10 -1.12
N PRO A 432 20.57 -17.76 -1.18
CA PRO A 432 20.63 -19.21 -1.01
C PRO A 432 20.08 -19.58 0.39
N PRO A 433 19.25 -20.64 0.48
CA PRO A 433 18.77 -21.11 1.77
C PRO A 433 19.94 -21.64 2.60
N LEU A 434 19.83 -21.48 3.91
CA LEU A 434 20.81 -21.91 4.90
C LEU A 434 20.33 -23.17 5.61
N CYS A 435 21.16 -24.21 5.68
CA CYS A 435 20.81 -25.49 6.25
C CYS A 435 21.77 -25.94 7.36
N MET A 436 21.21 -26.71 8.29
CA MET A 436 21.91 -27.48 9.32
C MET A 436 21.30 -28.88 9.38
N TYR A 437 22.14 -29.89 9.52
CA TYR A 437 21.72 -31.29 9.53
C TYR A 437 22.20 -31.99 10.80
N ASN A 438 21.41 -32.94 11.29
CA ASN A 438 21.78 -33.88 12.36
C ASN A 438 22.38 -33.20 13.61
N PHE A 439 21.55 -32.46 14.34
CA PHE A 439 21.93 -31.84 15.61
C PHE A 439 20.89 -32.12 16.69
N VAL A 440 21.27 -31.88 17.94
CA VAL A 440 20.43 -32.14 19.11
C VAL A 440 20.01 -30.82 19.75
N LEU A 441 18.70 -30.68 19.98
CA LEU A 441 18.16 -29.63 20.85
C LEU A 441 17.94 -30.20 22.24
N LYS A 442 18.30 -29.44 23.27
CA LYS A 442 17.97 -29.79 24.67
C LYS A 442 16.82 -28.91 25.14
N GLU A 443 15.88 -29.49 25.88
CA GLU A 443 14.71 -28.78 26.40
C GLU A 443 15.13 -27.49 27.12
N SER A 444 14.51 -26.37 26.73
CA SER A 444 14.73 -25.05 27.33
C SER A 444 16.20 -24.55 27.32
N LYS A 445 17.06 -25.09 26.45
CA LYS A 445 18.45 -24.62 26.27
C LYS A 445 18.66 -24.05 24.87
N GLU A 446 19.38 -22.92 24.81
CA GLU A 446 19.77 -22.30 23.55
C GLU A 446 20.97 -23.05 22.94
N VAL A 447 20.86 -23.38 21.67
CA VAL A 447 21.89 -24.04 20.86
C VAL A 447 22.39 -23.06 19.80
N PHE A 448 23.70 -23.08 19.59
CA PHE A 448 24.42 -22.24 18.65
C PHE A 448 24.68 -23.06 17.38
N LEU A 449 24.12 -22.62 16.26
CA LEU A 449 24.21 -23.33 14.99
C LEU A 449 24.93 -22.46 13.98
N ASN A 450 25.92 -23.02 13.28
CA ASN A 450 26.66 -22.34 12.22
C ASN A 450 26.19 -22.90 10.86
N PRO A 451 25.11 -22.35 10.28
CA PRO A 451 24.52 -22.91 9.07
C PRO A 451 25.43 -22.72 7.85
N SER A 452 25.27 -23.61 6.88
CA SER A 452 25.93 -23.51 5.57
C SER A 452 24.87 -23.39 4.48
N ALA A 453 25.27 -22.99 3.26
CA ALA A 453 24.36 -23.03 2.13
C ALA A 453 23.83 -24.47 1.94
N CYS A 454 22.52 -24.62 1.75
CA CYS A 454 21.91 -25.95 1.58
C CYS A 454 22.53 -26.68 0.37
N ILE A 455 22.89 -27.94 0.57
CA ILE A 455 23.37 -28.79 -0.51
C ILE A 455 22.18 -29.10 -1.42
N THR A 456 22.18 -28.56 -2.63
CA THR A 456 21.27 -29.03 -3.68
C THR A 456 21.65 -30.46 -3.99
N LYS A 457 20.84 -31.43 -3.52
CA LYS A 457 20.86 -32.75 -4.14
C LYS A 457 20.48 -32.53 -5.61
N LYS A 458 21.46 -32.58 -6.51
CA LYS A 458 21.20 -32.82 -7.92
C LYS A 458 20.42 -34.15 -7.96
N ILE A 459 19.13 -34.05 -8.26
CA ILE A 459 18.32 -35.21 -8.64
C ILE A 459 18.76 -35.62 -10.04
#